data_AF-A0A1A8FXD8-F1
#
_entry.id   AF-A0A1A8FXD8-F1
#
_cell.length_a   1.000
_cell.length_b   1.000
_cell.length_c   1.000
_cell.angle_alpha   90.00
_cell.angle_beta   90.00
_cell.angle_gamma   90.00
#
_symmetry.space_group_name_H-M   'P 1'
#
loop_
_entity.id
_entity.type
_entity.pdbx_description
1 polymer ?
#
loop_
_entity_poly.entity_id
_entity_poly.type
_entity_poly.pdbx_seq_one_letter_code
_entity_poly.pdbx_strand_id
1 'polypeptide(L)'
;MVEQSDRAPLLDWEEIPPPDQNQAVQPPPEPPQEERTAAAGRRVTAVPTAVTYSPTRNVTAVVVSRDRTRPDLVGIDRNLPFPNITARADWEEKDQIVSVFVVTFDTRCGNLVEWFLPHDINLDGVEFKSMASGSHRITSDFIYFRKGNYFGLACFANMPVESELERGARMKSVGILSPSYTLLYRYMHFLENQVRHQLQWPGQYSPLEAFYEDKKAVLPPTGNGLVPSCPSWTAASINRCMHPEMKITHPAGCMSQFIQFFGEQIMVLWKFVLLRKRIVIFSPPPIGVVCYRVYCCCCLANTSIPAVGVSVPELRPFFYVNIADISALETELSYVACTTEKIFEDKKELYDVYIDNQNVKSHRSHLQPLLRLNAADKEKYRKLSEQ
;
A
#
# COMPACT_ATOMS: atom_id res chain seq x y z
N MET A 1 -18.18 36.87 15.84
CA MET A 1 -16.78 36.93 15.38
C MET A 1 -16.42 35.56 14.86
N VAL A 2 -16.08 35.53 13.59
CA VAL A 2 -15.97 34.37 12.71
C VAL A 2 -14.68 33.59 12.99
N GLU A 3 -14.83 32.26 12.94
CA GLU A 3 -13.88 31.17 12.62
C GLU A 3 -12.38 31.37 12.88
N GLN A 4 -11.83 30.51 13.75
CA GLN A 4 -10.43 30.07 13.64
C GLN A 4 -10.41 28.64 13.12
N SER A 5 -9.89 28.53 11.90
CA SER A 5 -9.72 27.35 11.10
C SER A 5 -8.63 26.43 11.67
N ASP A 6 -8.98 25.16 11.94
CA ASP A 6 -8.04 24.04 12.21
C ASP A 6 -7.34 23.59 10.91
N ARG A 7 -6.60 24.50 10.27
CA ARG A 7 -5.85 24.20 9.04
C ARG A 7 -4.45 23.73 9.40
N ALA A 8 -4.18 22.43 9.20
CA ALA A 8 -2.83 21.87 9.26
C ALA A 8 -2.00 22.38 8.05
N PRO A 9 -0.88 23.10 8.26
CA PRO A 9 -0.16 23.81 7.20
C PRO A 9 0.76 22.93 6.30
N LEU A 10 0.57 21.60 6.29
CA LEU A 10 1.49 20.65 5.62
C LEU A 10 0.83 19.81 4.51
N LEU A 11 -0.44 20.06 4.18
CA LEU A 11 -1.20 19.33 3.16
C LEU A 11 -1.87 20.30 2.17
N ASP A 12 -1.16 21.33 1.74
CA ASP A 12 -1.61 22.09 0.57
C ASP A 12 -1.32 21.24 -0.68
N TRP A 13 -2.35 20.51 -1.09
CA TRP A 13 -2.41 19.77 -2.35
C TRP A 13 -2.51 20.77 -3.51
N GLU A 14 -1.42 21.47 -3.83
CA GLU A 14 -1.36 22.21 -5.07
C GLU A 14 -1.15 21.23 -6.24
N GLU A 15 -2.14 21.18 -7.12
CA GLU A 15 -2.04 20.55 -8.43
C GLU A 15 -0.88 21.17 -9.19
N ILE A 16 0.10 20.35 -9.58
CA ILE A 16 1.10 20.78 -10.57
C ILE A 16 0.34 20.92 -11.90
N PRO A 17 0.24 22.13 -12.48
CA PRO A 17 -0.43 22.28 -13.76
C PRO A 17 0.33 21.52 -14.85
N PRO A 18 -0.38 20.93 -15.83
CA PRO A 18 0.28 20.25 -16.95
C PRO A 18 1.15 21.25 -17.73
N PRO A 19 2.30 20.81 -18.27
CA PRO A 19 3.15 21.69 -19.07
C PRO A 19 2.40 22.18 -20.32
N ASP A 20 2.45 23.49 -20.53
CA ASP A 20 1.80 24.22 -21.60
C ASP A 20 2.24 23.68 -22.98
N GLN A 21 1.29 23.24 -23.81
CA GLN A 21 1.56 22.60 -25.12
C GLN A 21 1.98 23.57 -26.24
N ASN A 22 2.47 24.77 -25.92
CA ASN A 22 2.79 25.81 -26.91
C ASN A 22 4.25 26.27 -26.91
N GLN A 23 5.19 25.34 -26.73
CA GLN A 23 6.58 25.54 -27.17
C GLN A 23 7.01 24.39 -28.09
N ALA A 24 6.68 24.55 -29.37
CA ALA A 24 7.20 23.71 -30.44
C ALA A 24 8.71 23.96 -30.61
N VAL A 25 9.53 23.07 -30.03
CA VAL A 25 10.95 22.95 -30.38
C VAL A 25 11.03 22.21 -31.71
N GLN A 26 11.61 22.86 -32.73
CA GLN A 26 11.80 22.29 -34.06
C GLN A 26 12.70 21.04 -34.00
N PRO A 27 12.38 19.97 -34.75
CA PRO A 27 13.26 18.81 -34.85
C PRO A 27 14.49 19.12 -35.73
N PRO A 28 15.69 18.58 -35.40
CA PRO A 28 16.89 18.71 -36.22
C PRO A 28 16.78 17.89 -37.53
N PRO A 29 17.52 18.25 -38.59
CA PRO A 29 17.33 17.73 -39.94
C PRO A 29 17.81 16.27 -40.10
N GLU A 30 17.06 15.48 -40.87
CA GLU A 30 17.39 14.10 -41.25
C GLU A 30 18.55 14.01 -42.26
N PRO A 31 19.45 13.01 -42.17
CA PRO A 31 20.41 12.68 -43.21
C PRO A 31 19.80 11.79 -44.32
N PRO A 32 20.44 11.71 -45.51
CA PRO A 32 19.78 11.33 -46.76
C PRO A 32 19.50 9.82 -46.92
N GLN A 33 18.40 9.51 -47.62
CA GLN A 33 17.95 8.17 -48.00
C GLN A 33 18.85 7.51 -49.05
N GLU A 34 19.22 6.25 -48.81
CA GLU A 34 19.65 5.30 -49.86
C GLU A 34 18.48 4.39 -50.25
N GLU A 35 18.18 4.37 -51.55
CA GLU A 35 17.24 3.45 -52.20
C GLU A 35 17.74 2.00 -52.13
N ARG A 36 16.82 1.06 -51.85
CA ARG A 36 16.89 -0.33 -52.38
C ARG A 36 15.52 -1.03 -52.33
N THR A 37 14.87 -0.98 -53.49
CA THR A 37 14.12 -2.06 -54.19
C THR A 37 13.24 -3.06 -53.42
N ALA A 38 11.99 -3.09 -53.88
CA ALA A 38 10.89 -3.97 -53.54
C ALA A 38 11.10 -5.47 -53.83
N ALA A 39 10.43 -6.31 -53.04
CA ALA A 39 9.97 -7.64 -53.49
C ALA A 39 8.60 -7.95 -52.88
N ALA A 40 7.65 -8.25 -53.78
CA ALA A 40 6.26 -8.55 -53.50
C ALA A 40 6.06 -9.97 -52.94
N GLY A 41 5.05 -10.14 -52.06
CA GLY A 41 4.73 -11.44 -51.45
C GLY A 41 3.28 -11.54 -50.95
N ARG A 42 2.33 -11.53 -51.89
CA ARG A 42 1.04 -12.25 -51.94
C ARG A 42 0.26 -12.54 -50.63
N ARG A 43 -0.91 -11.89 -50.53
CA ARG A 43 -2.11 -12.29 -49.77
C ARG A 43 -2.53 -13.74 -50.08
N VAL A 44 -2.94 -14.48 -49.04
CA VAL A 44 -3.93 -15.57 -49.16
C VAL A 44 -4.94 -15.44 -48.02
N THR A 45 -6.20 -15.28 -48.42
CA THR A 45 -7.43 -15.33 -47.64
C THR A 45 -7.89 -16.78 -47.45
N ALA A 46 -8.31 -17.17 -46.24
CA ALA A 46 -9.16 -18.35 -46.03
C ALA A 46 -9.94 -18.29 -44.70
N VAL A 47 -11.26 -18.24 -44.79
CA VAL A 47 -12.31 -18.55 -43.79
C VAL A 47 -13.52 -19.02 -44.62
N PRO A 48 -14.46 -19.89 -44.17
CA PRO A 48 -14.61 -20.63 -42.91
C PRO A 48 -14.84 -22.15 -43.09
N THR A 49 -14.82 -22.93 -42.00
CA THR A 49 -15.70 -24.11 -41.91
C THR A 49 -16.21 -24.27 -40.49
N ALA A 50 -17.54 -24.21 -40.36
CA ALA A 50 -18.29 -24.47 -39.15
C ALA A 50 -18.37 -25.98 -38.88
N VAL A 51 -18.21 -26.39 -37.63
CA VAL A 51 -18.69 -27.69 -37.16
C VAL A 51 -19.40 -27.48 -35.81
N THR A 52 -20.70 -27.73 -35.86
CA THR A 52 -21.65 -27.74 -34.76
C THR A 52 -21.52 -29.04 -33.98
N TYR A 53 -21.39 -29.00 -32.65
CA TYR A 53 -21.76 -30.11 -31.78
C TYR A 53 -22.29 -29.59 -30.44
N SER A 54 -23.57 -29.87 -30.19
CA SER A 54 -24.21 -29.84 -28.86
C SER A 54 -24.07 -31.22 -28.22
N PRO A 55 -24.08 -31.32 -26.88
CA PRO A 55 -25.22 -32.03 -26.29
C PRO A 55 -25.76 -31.40 -25.00
N THR A 56 -27.08 -31.42 -24.95
CA THR A 56 -27.97 -31.29 -23.79
C THR A 56 -27.75 -32.40 -22.76
N ARG A 57 -27.78 -32.08 -21.46
CA ARG A 57 -28.48 -32.91 -20.45
C ARG A 57 -28.73 -32.15 -19.15
N ASN A 58 -30.01 -31.96 -18.86
CA ASN A 58 -30.57 -31.49 -17.61
C ASN A 58 -30.51 -32.61 -16.56
N VAL A 59 -30.11 -32.29 -15.33
CA VAL A 59 -30.36 -33.15 -14.15
C VAL A 59 -31.07 -32.32 -13.09
N THR A 60 -32.34 -32.64 -12.90
CA THR A 60 -33.25 -32.13 -11.89
C THR A 60 -32.95 -32.82 -10.56
N ALA A 61 -32.58 -32.08 -9.51
CA ALA A 61 -32.48 -32.62 -8.16
C ALA A 61 -33.87 -32.56 -7.50
N VAL A 62 -34.42 -33.74 -7.20
CA VAL A 62 -35.71 -33.95 -6.54
C VAL A 62 -35.55 -33.74 -5.04
N VAL A 63 -36.38 -32.87 -4.48
CA VAL A 63 -36.58 -32.70 -3.03
C VAL A 63 -37.36 -33.92 -2.51
N VAL A 64 -36.75 -34.72 -1.65
CA VAL A 64 -37.45 -35.75 -0.87
C VAL A 64 -37.42 -35.35 0.59
N SER A 65 -38.58 -34.94 1.07
CA SER A 65 -38.92 -34.80 2.48
C SER A 65 -39.11 -36.19 3.09
N ARG A 66 -38.43 -36.50 4.21
CA ARG A 66 -38.89 -37.56 5.12
C ARG A 66 -38.41 -37.32 6.55
N ASP A 67 -39.34 -37.65 7.43
CA ASP A 67 -39.51 -37.24 8.81
C ASP A 67 -38.72 -38.11 9.80
N ARG A 68 -38.57 -37.55 11.00
CA ARG A 68 -37.97 -38.00 12.28
C ARG A 68 -37.67 -39.49 12.49
N THR A 69 -36.46 -39.76 13.00
CA THR A 69 -36.23 -40.57 14.21
C THR A 69 -34.85 -40.24 14.82
N ARG A 70 -34.83 -40.04 16.15
CA ARG A 70 -33.67 -39.67 16.98
C ARG A 70 -33.13 -40.93 17.68
N PRO A 71 -31.80 -41.11 17.80
CA PRO A 71 -31.26 -41.91 18.89
C PRO A 71 -30.34 -41.07 19.80
N ASP A 72 -30.78 -41.00 21.05
CA ASP A 72 -30.07 -41.06 22.33
C ASP A 72 -28.80 -40.26 22.61
N LEU A 73 -28.97 -39.39 23.61
CA LEU A 73 -27.98 -38.66 24.39
C LEU A 73 -27.25 -39.61 25.34
N VAL A 74 -25.94 -39.70 25.23
CA VAL A 74 -25.07 -40.19 26.30
C VAL A 74 -24.56 -38.97 27.08
N GLY A 75 -24.79 -39.00 28.39
CA GLY A 75 -24.65 -37.87 29.30
C GLY A 75 -23.23 -37.32 29.41
N ILE A 76 -23.13 -36.00 29.50
CA ILE A 76 -21.94 -35.29 29.98
C ILE A 76 -22.27 -34.79 31.38
N ASP A 77 -21.44 -35.23 32.32
CA ASP A 77 -21.47 -34.88 33.73
C ASP A 77 -21.54 -33.36 33.94
N ARG A 78 -22.57 -32.95 34.68
CA ARG A 78 -22.66 -31.62 35.29
C ARG A 78 -21.75 -31.61 36.51
N ASN A 79 -20.51 -31.15 36.36
CA ASN A 79 -19.70 -30.50 37.42
C ASN A 79 -18.28 -30.20 36.93
N LEU A 80 -18.15 -29.31 35.94
CA LEU A 80 -16.91 -28.58 35.71
C LEU A 80 -17.22 -27.09 35.71
N PRO A 81 -16.55 -26.28 36.54
CA PRO A 81 -16.84 -24.85 36.62
C PRO A 81 -16.47 -24.20 35.29
N PHE A 82 -17.47 -23.61 34.64
CA PHE A 82 -17.26 -22.68 33.53
C PHE A 82 -16.21 -21.64 33.98
N PRO A 83 -15.05 -21.51 33.31
CA PRO A 83 -14.23 -20.34 33.55
C PRO A 83 -15.03 -19.17 33.01
N ASN A 84 -15.51 -18.34 33.95
CA ASN A 84 -16.00 -17.00 33.73
C ASN A 84 -15.17 -16.33 32.63
N ILE A 85 -15.76 -16.17 31.45
CA ILE A 85 -15.27 -15.23 30.44
C ILE A 85 -15.65 -13.84 30.95
N THR A 86 -14.93 -13.42 31.99
CA THR A 86 -14.89 -12.04 32.49
C THR A 86 -13.44 -11.61 32.45
N ALA A 87 -12.84 -11.68 31.27
CA ALA A 87 -11.62 -10.98 30.97
C ALA A 87 -11.93 -10.07 29.78
N ARG A 88 -12.27 -8.81 30.10
CA ARG A 88 -11.86 -7.68 29.25
C ARG A 88 -10.34 -7.79 29.14
N ALA A 89 -9.86 -8.56 28.18
CA ALA A 89 -8.46 -8.56 27.84
C ALA A 89 -8.21 -7.22 27.11
N ASP A 90 -7.83 -6.21 27.89
CA ASP A 90 -7.14 -5.02 27.40
C ASP A 90 -5.81 -5.51 26.80
N TRP A 91 -5.86 -6.00 25.57
CA TRP A 91 -4.67 -6.16 24.75
C TRP A 91 -4.23 -4.76 24.34
N GLU A 92 -3.51 -4.06 25.23
CA GLU A 92 -2.77 -2.87 24.84
C GLU A 92 -1.81 -3.28 23.73
N GLU A 93 -1.99 -2.70 22.54
CA GLU A 93 -1.10 -2.89 21.42
C GLU A 93 0.27 -2.32 21.83
N LYS A 94 1.20 -3.21 22.17
CA LYS A 94 2.53 -2.81 22.63
C LYS A 94 3.36 -2.31 21.47
N ASP A 95 4.07 -1.23 21.72
CA ASP A 95 5.10 -0.73 20.84
C ASP A 95 6.19 -1.79 20.65
N GLN A 96 6.24 -2.37 19.45
CA GLN A 96 7.20 -3.42 19.11
C GLN A 96 8.06 -2.94 17.94
N ILE A 97 9.17 -2.28 18.26
CA ILE A 97 10.16 -1.86 17.26
C ILE A 97 11.17 -2.98 17.08
N VAL A 98 11.30 -3.45 15.84
CA VAL A 98 12.21 -4.53 15.47
C VAL A 98 13.56 -3.98 15.07
N SER A 99 13.57 -2.80 14.43
CA SER A 99 14.80 -2.13 14.03
C SER A 99 14.59 -0.64 13.86
N VAL A 100 15.66 0.12 14.04
CA VAL A 100 15.79 1.54 13.71
C VAL A 100 17.00 1.68 12.80
N PHE A 101 16.90 2.52 11.77
CA PHE A 101 17.96 2.67 10.78
C PHE A 101 18.04 4.09 10.23
N VAL A 102 19.21 4.43 9.71
CA VAL A 102 19.50 5.68 9.00
C VAL A 102 20.08 5.32 7.63
N VAL A 103 19.47 5.86 6.60
CA VAL A 103 19.90 5.75 5.20
C VAL A 103 20.42 7.11 4.76
N THR A 104 21.51 7.11 4.01
CA THR A 104 22.10 8.30 3.41
C THR A 104 22.28 8.09 1.90
N PHE A 105 22.32 9.19 1.16
CA PHE A 105 22.70 9.16 -0.25
C PHE A 105 24.18 9.51 -0.40
N ASP A 106 24.96 8.56 -0.94
CA ASP A 106 26.32 8.78 -1.39
C ASP A 106 26.35 9.01 -2.90
N THR A 107 27.10 10.02 -3.36
CA THR A 107 27.14 10.42 -4.77
C THR A 107 27.79 9.40 -5.70
N ARG A 108 28.54 8.44 -5.16
CA ARG A 108 29.26 7.39 -5.90
C ARG A 108 28.55 6.03 -5.79
N CYS A 109 28.06 5.70 -4.60
CA CYS A 109 27.47 4.39 -4.31
C CYS A 109 25.93 4.38 -4.34
N GLY A 110 25.28 5.55 -4.38
CA GLY A 110 23.83 5.67 -4.30
C GLY A 110 23.31 5.61 -2.86
N ASN A 111 22.12 5.03 -2.67
CA ASN A 111 21.52 4.89 -1.34
C ASN A 111 22.28 3.84 -0.52
N LEU A 112 22.61 4.16 0.72
CA LEU A 112 23.32 3.27 1.64
C LEU A 112 22.71 3.32 3.04
N VAL A 113 22.67 2.19 3.73
CA VAL A 113 22.39 2.17 5.17
C VAL A 113 23.65 2.65 5.90
N GLU A 114 23.57 3.83 6.51
CA GLU A 114 24.68 4.47 7.23
C GLU A 114 24.82 3.89 8.65
N TRP A 115 23.68 3.62 9.29
CA TRP A 115 23.62 3.15 10.68
C TRP A 115 22.31 2.39 10.92
N PHE A 116 22.33 1.38 11.79
CA PHE A 116 21.12 0.68 12.21
C PHE A 116 21.29 -0.10 13.51
N LEU A 117 20.17 -0.39 14.16
CA LEU A 117 20.06 -1.33 15.27
C LEU A 117 18.85 -2.27 15.07
N PRO A 118 18.94 -3.52 15.56
CA PRO A 118 20.14 -4.19 16.06
C PRO A 118 21.08 -4.61 14.90
N HIS A 119 22.37 -4.83 15.16
CA HIS A 119 23.37 -5.04 14.10
C HIS A 119 23.27 -6.40 13.37
N ASP A 120 22.53 -7.35 13.92
CA ASP A 120 22.34 -8.70 13.40
C ASP A 120 21.12 -8.83 12.48
N ILE A 121 20.34 -7.77 12.29
CA ILE A 121 19.15 -7.79 11.43
C ILE A 121 19.50 -7.61 9.95
N ASN A 122 18.83 -8.38 9.08
CA ASN A 122 18.93 -8.18 7.64
C ASN A 122 18.07 -6.99 7.17
N LEU A 123 18.74 -5.90 6.78
CA LEU A 123 18.14 -4.70 6.20
C LEU A 123 18.37 -4.56 4.69
N ASP A 124 18.78 -5.62 4.00
CA ASP A 124 19.09 -5.55 2.58
C ASP A 124 17.91 -4.97 1.77
N GLY A 125 18.18 -3.91 1.01
CA GLY A 125 17.20 -3.25 0.16
C GLY A 125 16.28 -2.25 0.88
N VAL A 126 16.42 -2.05 2.20
CA VAL A 126 15.67 -1.01 2.94
C VAL A 126 16.06 0.39 2.46
N GLU A 127 17.29 0.59 2.03
CA GLU A 127 17.82 1.83 1.45
C GLU A 127 17.06 2.27 0.19
N PHE A 128 16.57 1.32 -0.62
CA PHE A 128 15.78 1.60 -1.82
C PHE A 128 14.28 1.79 -1.56
N LYS A 129 13.82 1.41 -0.36
CA LYS A 129 12.43 1.62 0.10
C LYS A 129 12.27 2.91 0.89
N SER A 130 13.33 3.30 1.60
CA SER A 130 13.34 4.48 2.49
C SER A 130 13.61 5.78 1.75
N MET A 131 14.19 5.71 0.55
CA MET A 131 14.41 6.87 -0.33
C MET A 131 13.90 6.52 -1.72
N ALA A 132 12.70 7.04 -2.06
CA ALA A 132 12.06 6.73 -3.32
C ALA A 132 12.77 7.39 -4.52
N SER A 133 12.53 6.84 -5.71
CA SER A 133 13.01 7.46 -6.94
C SER A 133 12.38 8.84 -7.11
N GLY A 134 13.22 9.85 -7.35
CA GLY A 134 12.79 11.25 -7.44
C GLY A 134 12.77 12.04 -6.14
N SER A 135 13.10 11.44 -4.98
CA SER A 135 13.11 12.16 -3.70
C SER A 135 14.06 13.37 -3.64
N HIS A 136 15.07 13.43 -4.51
CA HIS A 136 15.95 14.60 -4.66
C HIS A 136 15.23 15.90 -5.07
N ARG A 137 14.00 15.81 -5.59
CA ARG A 137 13.20 16.96 -6.05
C ARG A 137 12.39 17.62 -4.92
N ILE A 138 12.32 16.97 -3.77
CA ILE A 138 11.52 17.43 -2.62
C ILE A 138 12.42 17.60 -1.40
N THR A 139 11.96 18.40 -0.45
CA THR A 139 12.68 18.72 0.79
C THR A 139 12.44 17.71 1.89
N SER A 140 11.25 17.10 1.94
CA SER A 140 10.90 16.08 2.92
C SER A 140 9.78 15.18 2.41
N ASP A 141 9.74 13.94 2.91
CA ASP A 141 8.69 12.96 2.65
C ASP A 141 8.63 11.96 3.81
N PHE A 142 7.57 11.17 3.85
CA PHE A 142 7.52 9.97 4.68
C PHE A 142 7.08 8.78 3.82
N ILE A 143 7.53 7.57 4.13
CA ILE A 143 7.28 6.40 3.30
C ILE A 143 6.92 5.24 4.21
N TYR A 144 5.77 4.62 3.93
CA TYR A 144 5.45 3.29 4.46
C TYR A 144 5.86 2.24 3.44
N PHE A 145 6.40 1.12 3.90
CA PHE A 145 6.79 0.02 3.03
C PHE A 145 6.72 -1.32 3.77
N ARG A 146 6.83 -2.42 3.02
CA ARG A 146 6.93 -3.78 3.58
C ARG A 146 8.35 -4.34 3.39
N LYS A 147 8.89 -5.01 4.41
CA LYS A 147 10.15 -5.78 4.37
C LYS A 147 9.90 -7.17 4.96
N GLY A 148 9.67 -8.15 4.08
CA GLY A 148 9.28 -9.50 4.50
C GLY A 148 7.98 -9.50 5.30
N ASN A 149 8.07 -9.89 6.57
CA ASN A 149 6.95 -9.93 7.51
C ASN A 149 6.78 -8.64 8.34
N TYR A 150 7.63 -7.65 8.13
CA TYR A 150 7.61 -6.39 8.85
C TYR A 150 7.11 -5.24 7.98
N PHE A 151 6.63 -4.21 8.65
CA PHE A 151 6.24 -2.94 8.06
C PHE A 151 7.23 -1.86 8.50
N GLY A 152 7.60 -1.00 7.56
CA GLY A 152 8.51 0.10 7.79
C GLY A 152 7.82 1.44 7.67
N LEU A 153 8.26 2.39 8.49
CA LEU A 153 8.03 3.82 8.31
C LEU A 153 9.39 4.50 8.26
N ALA A 154 9.63 5.27 7.20
CA ALA A 154 10.83 6.07 7.05
C ALA A 154 10.48 7.53 6.73
N CYS A 155 11.18 8.47 7.35
CA CYS A 155 11.06 9.90 7.07
C CYS A 155 12.32 10.38 6.37
N PHE A 156 12.14 10.96 5.20
CA PHE A 156 13.17 11.51 4.34
C PHE A 156 13.27 13.03 4.51
N ALA A 157 14.50 13.55 4.46
CA ALA A 157 14.73 14.97 4.30
C ALA A 157 15.97 15.24 3.43
N ASN A 158 15.89 16.36 2.72
CA ASN A 158 16.92 16.90 1.84
C ASN A 158 17.25 18.33 2.27
N MET A 159 18.54 18.61 2.43
CA MET A 159 19.05 19.91 2.80
C MET A 159 20.13 20.34 1.80
N PRO A 160 20.06 21.56 1.22
CA PRO A 160 21.14 22.07 0.40
C PRO A 160 22.40 22.28 1.25
N VAL A 161 23.57 21.92 0.73
CA VAL A 161 24.85 22.04 1.43
C VAL A 161 25.89 22.63 0.50
N GLU A 162 26.71 23.57 0.99
CA GLU A 162 27.84 24.14 0.26
C GLU A 162 29.04 23.16 0.26
N SER A 163 28.87 22.01 -0.38
CA SER A 163 29.89 20.97 -0.48
C SER A 163 29.92 20.37 -1.88
N GLU A 164 31.08 20.44 -2.54
CA GLU A 164 31.30 19.81 -3.85
C GLU A 164 31.22 18.28 -3.78
N LEU A 165 31.66 17.69 -2.66
CA LEU A 165 31.61 16.24 -2.43
C LEU A 165 30.17 15.71 -2.37
N GLU A 166 29.28 16.49 -1.77
CA GLU A 166 27.86 16.18 -1.62
C GLU A 166 27.01 16.75 -2.78
N ARG A 167 27.65 17.30 -3.83
CA ARG A 167 26.98 17.89 -5.01
C ARG A 167 25.89 18.91 -4.67
N GLY A 168 26.08 19.70 -3.62
CA GLY A 168 25.13 20.74 -3.26
C GLY A 168 23.94 20.29 -2.42
N ALA A 169 23.79 19.00 -2.09
CA ALA A 169 22.62 18.49 -1.36
C ALA A 169 22.95 17.26 -0.49
N ARG A 170 22.55 17.33 0.78
CA ARG A 170 22.62 16.23 1.72
C ARG A 170 21.23 15.64 1.91
N MET A 171 21.11 14.35 1.66
CA MET A 171 19.86 13.62 1.74
C MET A 171 20.00 12.47 2.73
N LYS A 172 19.09 12.41 3.69
CA LYS A 172 19.02 11.31 4.66
C LYS A 172 17.58 10.84 4.83
N SER A 173 17.44 9.62 5.29
CA SER A 173 16.18 9.04 5.71
C SER A 173 16.36 8.27 7.01
N VAL A 174 15.49 8.50 7.98
CA VAL A 174 15.48 7.78 9.26
C VAL A 174 14.22 6.94 9.33
N GLY A 175 14.34 5.67 9.65
CA GLY A 175 13.18 4.78 9.66
C GLY A 175 13.22 3.70 10.72
N ILE A 176 12.07 3.05 10.87
CA ILE A 176 11.82 1.99 11.85
C ILE A 176 11.13 0.81 11.17
N LEU A 177 11.31 -0.39 11.71
CA LEU A 177 10.55 -1.59 11.35
C LEU A 177 9.72 -2.07 12.54
N SER A 178 8.49 -2.51 12.29
CA SER A 178 7.60 -3.09 13.28
C SER A 178 6.78 -4.25 12.69
N PRO A 179 6.34 -5.24 13.49
CA PRO A 179 5.42 -6.29 13.02
C PRO A 179 4.01 -5.77 12.69
N SER A 180 3.65 -4.58 13.20
CA SER A 180 2.37 -3.94 12.97
C SER A 180 2.54 -2.59 12.29
N TYR A 181 1.72 -2.31 11.28
CA TYR A 181 1.74 -1.02 10.58
C TYR A 181 0.81 0.02 11.23
N THR A 182 -0.12 -0.41 12.09
CA THR A 182 -1.18 0.44 12.68
C THR A 182 -0.62 1.47 13.65
N LEU A 183 0.48 1.19 14.33
CA LEU A 183 1.09 2.09 15.33
C LEU A 183 2.21 2.96 14.80
N LEU A 184 2.70 2.69 13.58
CA LEU A 184 3.87 3.38 13.01
C LEU A 184 3.68 4.90 12.96
N TYR A 185 2.46 5.37 12.69
CA TYR A 185 2.14 6.81 12.63
C TYR A 185 2.48 7.57 13.92
N ARG A 186 2.49 6.90 15.08
CA ARG A 186 2.85 7.52 16.37
C ARG A 186 4.29 8.03 16.39
N TYR A 187 5.16 7.42 15.58
CA TYR A 187 6.59 7.74 15.52
C TYR A 187 6.95 8.74 14.43
N MET A 188 6.02 9.09 13.53
CA MET A 188 6.30 9.94 12.37
C MET A 188 6.98 11.26 12.78
N HIS A 189 6.42 11.98 13.75
CA HIS A 189 7.00 13.25 14.21
C HIS A 189 8.39 13.07 14.83
N PHE A 190 8.62 11.99 15.57
CA PHE A 190 9.94 11.67 16.11
C PHE A 190 10.95 11.45 14.97
N LEU A 191 10.61 10.61 13.97
CA LEU A 191 11.50 10.30 12.85
C LEU A 191 11.79 11.54 11.98
N GLU A 192 10.80 12.39 11.75
CA GLU A 192 10.99 13.67 11.06
C GLU A 192 11.97 14.59 11.80
N ASN A 193 11.89 14.67 13.13
CA ASN A 193 12.85 15.45 13.91
C ASN A 193 14.24 14.82 13.89
N GLN A 194 14.33 13.49 13.96
CA GLN A 194 15.59 12.77 13.90
C GLN A 194 16.28 12.92 12.55
N VAL A 195 15.56 12.85 11.42
CA VAL A 195 16.19 13.03 10.10
C VAL A 195 16.72 14.45 9.92
N ARG A 196 15.99 15.47 10.38
CA ARG A 196 16.47 16.87 10.39
C ARG A 196 17.71 17.04 11.28
N HIS A 197 17.72 16.40 12.45
CA HIS A 197 18.89 16.39 13.34
C HIS A 197 20.10 15.72 12.66
N GLN A 198 19.92 14.57 12.00
CA GLN A 198 21.00 13.87 11.30
C GLN A 198 21.57 14.65 10.12
N LEU A 199 20.78 15.52 9.47
CA LEU A 199 21.27 16.39 8.40
C LEU A 199 22.19 17.49 8.95
N GLN A 200 21.85 18.08 10.11
CA GLN A 200 22.63 19.13 10.76
C GLN A 200 23.86 18.57 11.49
N TRP A 201 23.69 17.44 12.17
CA TRP A 201 24.71 16.81 13.01
C TRP A 201 24.89 15.33 12.65
N PRO A 202 25.54 15.02 11.50
CA PRO A 202 25.76 13.64 11.07
C PRO A 202 26.56 12.82 12.11
N GLY A 203 26.22 11.53 12.24
CA GLY A 203 26.94 10.59 13.11
C GLY A 203 26.48 10.58 14.57
N GLN A 204 25.48 11.38 14.94
CA GLN A 204 24.96 11.45 16.31
C GLN A 204 23.73 10.57 16.49
N TYR A 205 23.91 9.29 16.84
CA TYR A 205 22.82 8.30 16.90
C TYR A 205 22.22 8.07 18.29
N SER A 206 22.73 8.72 19.34
CA SER A 206 22.31 8.46 20.72
C SER A 206 20.80 8.60 20.99
N PRO A 207 20.03 9.53 20.37
CA PRO A 207 18.58 9.57 20.57
C PRO A 207 17.86 8.39 19.93
N LEU A 208 18.39 7.87 18.81
CA LEU A 208 17.85 6.69 18.12
C LEU A 208 18.15 5.40 18.90
N GLU A 209 19.33 5.32 19.50
CA GLU A 209 19.71 4.23 20.41
C GLU A 209 18.79 4.17 21.63
N ALA A 210 18.60 5.32 22.31
CA ALA A 210 17.71 5.41 23.46
C ALA A 210 16.26 5.06 23.10
N PHE A 211 15.79 5.52 21.94
CA PHE A 211 14.47 5.18 21.41
C PHE A 211 14.33 3.68 21.15
N TYR A 212 15.33 3.06 20.51
CA TYR A 212 15.31 1.62 20.25
C TYR A 212 15.29 0.83 21.57
N GLU A 213 16.12 1.19 22.55
CA GLU A 213 16.17 0.49 23.84
C GLU A 213 14.85 0.57 24.62
N ASP A 214 14.14 1.70 24.55
CA ASP A 214 12.82 1.87 25.18
C ASP A 214 11.71 1.04 24.50
N LYS A 215 11.76 0.93 23.16
CA LYS A 215 10.66 0.39 22.35
C LYS A 215 10.95 -0.94 21.67
N LYS A 216 12.14 -1.52 21.87
CA LYS A 216 12.53 -2.76 21.19
C LYS A 216 11.59 -3.90 21.53
N ALA A 217 11.24 -4.67 20.50
CA ALA A 217 10.44 -5.86 20.67
C ALA A 217 11.19 -6.90 21.52
N VAL A 218 10.55 -7.39 22.59
CA VAL A 218 11.05 -8.55 23.33
C VAL A 218 10.65 -9.81 22.54
N LEU A 219 11.53 -10.23 21.62
CA LEU A 219 11.33 -11.46 20.85
C LEU A 219 11.60 -12.69 21.77
N PRO A 220 10.76 -13.75 21.74
CA PRO A 220 11.02 -14.96 22.52
C PRO A 220 12.35 -15.61 22.14
N PRO A 221 13.11 -16.23 23.08
CA PRO A 221 14.46 -16.76 22.82
C PRO A 221 14.53 -18.02 21.95
N THR A 222 13.43 -18.51 21.37
CA THR A 222 13.40 -19.83 20.73
C THR A 222 13.77 -19.72 19.26
N GLY A 223 14.99 -20.17 18.95
CA GLY A 223 15.55 -20.25 17.61
C GLY A 223 14.64 -20.96 16.60
N ASN A 224 14.00 -20.15 15.78
CA ASN A 224 13.65 -20.35 14.39
C ASN A 224 13.08 -18.98 14.01
N GLY A 225 13.64 -18.28 13.01
CA GLY A 225 13.34 -16.88 12.64
C GLY A 225 11.89 -16.58 12.19
N LEU A 226 10.92 -17.32 12.67
CA LEU A 226 9.50 -17.07 12.62
C LEU A 226 9.14 -16.22 13.83
N VAL A 227 9.17 -14.89 13.65
CA VAL A 227 8.35 -13.98 14.47
C VAL A 227 6.95 -14.57 14.54
N PRO A 228 6.27 -14.59 15.70
CA PRO A 228 4.89 -15.03 15.76
C PRO A 228 4.14 -14.27 14.68
N SER A 229 3.62 -15.01 13.69
CA SER A 229 2.70 -14.48 12.70
C SER A 229 1.75 -13.53 13.40
N CYS A 230 1.62 -12.30 12.88
CA CYS A 230 0.73 -11.28 13.44
C CYS A 230 -0.55 -11.98 13.92
N PRO A 231 -1.00 -11.79 15.17
CA PRO A 231 -2.21 -12.46 15.65
C PRO A 231 -3.28 -12.27 14.59
N SER A 232 -3.92 -13.33 14.12
CA SER A 232 -4.90 -13.21 13.03
C SER A 232 -5.96 -12.20 13.47
N TRP A 233 -5.90 -11.00 12.93
CA TRP A 233 -6.72 -9.89 13.38
C TRP A 233 -8.16 -10.20 12.96
N THR A 234 -9.03 -10.40 13.95
CA THR A 234 -10.47 -10.49 13.71
C THR A 234 -10.99 -9.08 13.41
N ALA A 235 -12.05 -8.96 12.62
CA ALA A 235 -12.68 -7.67 12.27
C ALA A 235 -13.00 -6.77 13.49
N ALA A 236 -13.16 -7.38 14.68
CA ALA A 236 -13.39 -6.69 15.94
C ALA A 236 -12.18 -5.89 16.47
N SER A 237 -10.96 -6.20 16.02
CA SER A 237 -9.73 -5.51 16.44
C SER A 237 -9.47 -4.24 15.63
N ILE A 238 -9.85 -4.21 14.34
CA ILE A 238 -9.76 -3.02 13.48
C ILE A 238 -10.73 -1.93 13.98
N ASN A 239 -11.94 -2.31 14.39
CA ASN A 239 -12.89 -1.38 15.02
C ASN A 239 -12.36 -0.80 16.35
N ARG A 240 -11.32 -1.41 16.95
CA ARG A 240 -10.78 -1.03 18.26
C ARG A 240 -9.62 -0.02 18.15
N CYS A 241 -8.95 0.06 16.99
CA CYS A 241 -7.96 1.12 16.70
C CYS A 241 -8.58 2.34 15.99
N MET A 242 -9.85 2.25 15.57
CA MET A 242 -10.65 3.39 15.13
C MET A 242 -11.11 4.19 16.34
N HIS A 243 -10.30 5.14 16.81
CA HIS A 243 -10.78 6.13 17.77
C HIS A 243 -11.89 6.99 17.13
N PRO A 244 -12.93 7.40 17.87
CA PRO A 244 -14.03 8.22 17.36
C PRO A 244 -13.60 9.56 16.73
N GLU A 245 -12.41 10.05 17.05
CA GLU A 245 -11.79 11.25 16.46
C GLU A 245 -10.42 10.88 15.89
N MET A 246 -10.38 10.60 14.58
CA MET A 246 -9.13 10.31 13.89
C MET A 246 -8.48 11.62 13.45
N LYS A 247 -7.40 12.03 14.11
CA LYS A 247 -6.56 13.14 13.63
C LYS A 247 -5.97 12.77 12.26
N ILE A 248 -5.78 13.76 11.39
CA ILE A 248 -5.22 13.62 10.02
C ILE A 248 -3.85 12.89 10.01
N THR A 249 -3.16 12.84 11.15
CA THR A 249 -1.89 12.11 11.31
C THR A 249 -2.02 10.60 11.23
N HIS A 250 -3.23 10.04 11.39
CA HIS A 250 -3.47 8.62 11.18
C HIS A 250 -3.83 8.35 9.70
N PRO A 251 -3.29 7.32 9.05
CA PRO A 251 -3.64 6.95 7.67
C PRO A 251 -5.16 6.87 7.39
N ALA A 252 -5.96 6.36 8.33
CA ALA A 252 -7.44 6.33 8.17
C ALA A 252 -8.14 7.67 8.44
N GLY A 253 -7.48 8.64 9.09
CA GLY A 253 -7.98 10.02 9.17
C GLY A 253 -8.04 10.71 7.80
N CYS A 254 -7.39 10.13 6.78
CA CYS A 254 -7.39 10.63 5.41
C CYS A 254 -8.51 10.05 4.54
N MET A 255 -9.44 9.24 5.09
CA MET A 255 -10.48 8.58 4.28
C MET A 255 -11.41 9.58 3.57
N SER A 256 -11.80 10.67 4.23
CA SER A 256 -12.64 11.71 3.61
C SER A 256 -11.95 12.37 2.42
N GLN A 257 -10.68 12.76 2.59
CA GLN A 257 -9.85 13.32 1.51
C GLN A 257 -9.65 12.33 0.38
N PHE A 258 -9.49 11.04 0.69
CA PHE A 258 -9.36 9.97 -0.30
C PHE A 258 -10.65 9.78 -1.12
N ILE A 259 -11.82 9.77 -0.47
CA ILE A 259 -13.12 9.70 -1.16
C ILE A 259 -13.33 10.94 -2.04
N GLN A 260 -13.00 12.13 -1.54
CA GLN A 260 -13.11 13.37 -2.31
C GLN A 260 -12.16 13.39 -3.51
N PHE A 261 -10.91 12.94 -3.34
CA PHE A 261 -9.91 12.90 -4.39
C PHE A 261 -10.32 12.00 -5.57
N PHE A 262 -10.91 10.83 -5.31
CA PHE A 262 -11.38 9.95 -6.38
C PHE A 262 -12.78 10.31 -6.90
N GLY A 263 -13.57 11.09 -6.16
CA GLY A 263 -14.94 11.41 -6.54
C GLY A 263 -15.78 10.15 -6.79
N GLU A 264 -16.61 10.16 -7.85
CA GLU A 264 -17.40 8.99 -8.24
C GLU A 264 -16.53 7.75 -8.56
N GLN A 265 -15.27 7.92 -8.99
CA GLN A 265 -14.36 6.80 -9.32
C GLN A 265 -14.01 5.94 -8.10
N ILE A 266 -14.25 6.43 -6.88
CA ILE A 266 -14.11 5.62 -5.67
C ILE A 266 -14.96 4.35 -5.73
N MET A 267 -16.10 4.39 -6.40
CA MET A 267 -16.99 3.24 -6.56
C MET A 267 -16.39 2.19 -7.51
N VAL A 268 -15.66 2.62 -8.54
CA VAL A 268 -14.91 1.73 -9.43
C VAL A 268 -13.76 1.09 -8.67
N LEU A 269 -12.99 1.89 -7.93
CA LEU A 269 -11.89 1.41 -7.10
C LEU A 269 -12.39 0.40 -6.07
N TRP A 270 -13.50 0.69 -5.40
CA TRP A 270 -14.11 -0.20 -4.42
C TRP A 270 -14.48 -1.57 -5.00
N LYS A 271 -15.04 -1.63 -6.22
CA LYS A 271 -15.31 -2.91 -6.91
C LYS A 271 -14.03 -3.75 -7.05
N PHE A 272 -12.92 -3.16 -7.48
CA PHE A 272 -11.66 -3.90 -7.66
C PHE A 272 -11.02 -4.35 -6.36
N VAL A 273 -11.13 -3.51 -5.32
CA VAL A 273 -10.68 -3.86 -3.97
C VAL A 273 -11.49 -5.05 -3.41
N LEU A 274 -12.82 -5.03 -3.56
CA LEU A 274 -13.69 -6.15 -3.15
C LEU A 274 -13.41 -7.44 -3.93
N LEU A 275 -13.04 -7.30 -5.20
CA LEU A 275 -12.63 -8.42 -6.06
C LEU A 275 -11.19 -8.90 -5.82
N ARG A 276 -10.49 -8.36 -4.81
CA ARG A 276 -9.12 -8.74 -4.44
C ARG A 276 -8.16 -8.69 -5.63
N LYS A 277 -8.25 -7.62 -6.42
CA LYS A 277 -7.35 -7.39 -7.57
C LYS A 277 -6.00 -6.86 -7.13
N ARG A 278 -4.99 -7.11 -7.95
CA ARG A 278 -3.65 -6.53 -7.82
C ARG A 278 -3.70 -5.07 -8.30
N ILE A 279 -3.62 -4.13 -7.37
CA ILE A 279 -3.77 -2.69 -7.64
C ILE A 279 -2.43 -2.00 -7.39
N VAL A 280 -1.94 -1.28 -8.42
CA VAL A 280 -0.74 -0.43 -8.33
C VAL A 280 -1.15 1.03 -8.53
N ILE A 281 -0.77 1.89 -7.60
CA ILE A 281 -0.96 3.34 -7.68
C ILE A 281 0.37 4.00 -8.03
N PHE A 282 0.44 4.66 -9.17
CA PHE A 282 1.59 5.46 -9.56
C PHE A 282 1.43 6.90 -9.08
N SER A 283 2.51 7.47 -8.55
CA SER A 283 2.64 8.89 -8.27
C SER A 283 4.11 9.27 -8.16
N PRO A 284 4.55 10.41 -8.71
CA PRO A 284 5.84 10.96 -8.33
C PRO A 284 5.87 11.30 -6.82
N PRO A 285 7.06 11.45 -6.21
CA PRO A 285 7.17 11.96 -4.84
C PRO A 285 6.48 13.33 -4.68
N PRO A 286 5.83 13.62 -3.53
CA PRO A 286 5.87 12.87 -2.28
C PRO A 286 4.98 11.61 -2.27
N ILE A 287 5.52 10.49 -1.77
CA ILE A 287 4.85 9.19 -1.80
C ILE A 287 4.07 8.89 -0.51
N GLY A 288 4.40 9.54 0.61
CA GLY A 288 3.78 9.24 1.90
C GLY A 288 2.27 9.34 1.89
N VAL A 289 1.75 10.36 1.23
CA VAL A 289 0.30 10.54 1.12
C VAL A 289 -0.35 9.50 0.23
N VAL A 290 0.40 8.93 -0.72
CA VAL A 290 -0.06 7.82 -1.56
C VAL A 290 -0.05 6.51 -0.77
N CYS A 291 0.90 6.33 0.16
CA CYS A 291 0.85 5.22 1.12
C CYS A 291 -0.42 5.27 1.98
N TYR A 292 -0.91 6.46 2.35
CA TYR A 292 -2.21 6.60 3.01
C TYR A 292 -3.36 6.19 2.09
N ARG A 293 -3.33 6.53 0.80
CA ARG A 293 -4.33 6.06 -0.18
C ARG A 293 -4.37 4.53 -0.29
N VAL A 294 -3.20 3.88 -0.29
CA VAL A 294 -3.09 2.41 -0.24
C VAL A 294 -3.76 1.86 1.02
N TYR A 295 -3.50 2.46 2.18
CA TYR A 295 -4.14 2.05 3.42
C TYR A 295 -5.66 2.25 3.38
N CYS A 296 -6.16 3.38 2.88
CA CYS A 296 -7.58 3.63 2.71
C CYS A 296 -8.23 2.60 1.77
N CYS A 297 -7.55 2.20 0.68
CA CYS A 297 -8.02 1.11 -0.18
C CYS A 297 -8.19 -0.20 0.60
N CYS A 298 -7.23 -0.55 1.45
CA CYS A 298 -7.32 -1.72 2.32
C CYS A 298 -8.51 -1.62 3.29
N CYS A 299 -8.78 -0.44 3.85
CA CYS A 299 -9.96 -0.22 4.69
C CYS A 299 -11.28 -0.43 3.93
N LEU A 300 -11.37 -0.03 2.66
CA LEU A 300 -12.55 -0.27 1.82
C LEU A 300 -12.83 -1.77 1.59
N ALA A 301 -11.82 -2.63 1.71
CA ALA A 301 -11.97 -4.08 1.61
C ALA A 301 -12.63 -4.70 2.85
N ASN A 302 -12.62 -4.00 3.99
CA ASN A 302 -13.10 -4.49 5.27
C ASN A 302 -14.62 -4.30 5.40
N THR A 303 -15.37 -4.98 4.55
CA THR A 303 -16.83 -5.05 4.65
C THR A 303 -17.23 -6.29 5.44
N SER A 304 -17.94 -6.12 6.56
CA SER A 304 -18.63 -7.23 7.21
C SER A 304 -19.85 -7.63 6.37
N ILE A 305 -19.92 -8.88 5.91
CA ILE A 305 -21.11 -9.41 5.24
C ILE A 305 -21.99 -10.02 6.34
N PRO A 306 -23.12 -9.40 6.73
CA PRO A 306 -23.99 -9.93 7.77
C PRO A 306 -24.79 -11.11 7.19
N ALA A 307 -24.21 -12.32 7.20
CA ALA A 307 -24.84 -13.62 6.92
C ALA A 307 -23.79 -14.73 6.74
N VAL A 308 -22.57 -14.36 6.34
CA VAL A 308 -21.46 -15.27 6.06
C VAL A 308 -20.52 -15.16 7.25
N GLY A 309 -20.67 -16.03 8.25
CA GLY A 309 -19.88 -16.03 9.49
C GLY A 309 -18.38 -16.34 9.31
N VAL A 310 -17.83 -16.11 8.12
CA VAL A 310 -16.42 -16.31 7.78
C VAL A 310 -15.75 -14.94 7.78
N SER A 311 -14.83 -14.70 8.72
CA SER A 311 -13.97 -13.53 8.67
C SER A 311 -13.15 -13.56 7.38
N VAL A 312 -13.43 -12.67 6.44
CA VAL A 312 -12.62 -12.52 5.23
C VAL A 312 -11.20 -12.09 5.68
N PRO A 313 -10.12 -12.74 5.21
CA PRO A 313 -8.76 -12.36 5.58
C PRO A 313 -8.51 -10.87 5.28
N GLU A 314 -7.97 -10.14 6.26
CA GLU A 314 -7.65 -8.72 6.13
C GLU A 314 -6.72 -8.48 4.92
N LEU A 315 -7.06 -7.49 4.09
CA LEU A 315 -6.20 -7.07 3.00
C LEU A 315 -5.09 -6.17 3.56
N ARG A 316 -3.90 -6.73 3.78
CA ARG A 316 -2.77 -5.96 4.30
C ARG A 316 -2.17 -5.06 3.21
N PRO A 317 -1.87 -3.78 3.52
CA PRO A 317 -1.26 -2.87 2.56
C PRO A 317 0.17 -3.31 2.23
N PHE A 318 0.54 -3.29 0.95
CA PHE A 318 1.95 -3.44 0.54
C PHE A 318 2.72 -2.13 0.65
N PHE A 319 1.98 -1.01 0.65
CA PHE A 319 2.51 0.34 0.63
C PHE A 319 3.50 0.55 -0.53
N TYR A 320 4.63 1.22 -0.29
CA TYR A 320 5.58 1.55 -1.34
C TYR A 320 6.34 0.32 -1.83
N VAL A 321 6.37 0.17 -3.16
CA VAL A 321 7.10 -0.88 -3.89
C VAL A 321 7.93 -0.27 -5.02
N ASN A 322 9.05 -0.91 -5.31
CA ASN A 322 9.98 -0.53 -6.38
C ASN A 322 10.35 -1.73 -7.26
N ILE A 323 11.25 -1.54 -8.22
CA ILE A 323 11.72 -2.59 -9.14
C ILE A 323 12.29 -3.80 -8.40
N ALA A 324 12.89 -3.62 -7.22
CA ALA A 324 13.43 -4.74 -6.44
C ALA A 324 12.32 -5.65 -5.87
N ASP A 325 11.07 -5.18 -5.81
CA ASP A 325 9.93 -5.93 -5.30
C ASP A 325 9.19 -6.73 -6.38
N ILE A 326 9.59 -6.63 -7.65
CA ILE A 326 8.87 -7.27 -8.77
C ILE A 326 8.68 -8.77 -8.54
N SER A 327 9.73 -9.48 -8.14
CA SER A 327 9.67 -10.92 -7.89
C SER A 327 8.70 -11.27 -6.76
N ALA A 328 8.57 -10.42 -5.74
CA ALA A 328 7.61 -10.63 -4.67
C ALA A 328 6.18 -10.40 -5.17
N LEU A 329 5.94 -9.33 -5.94
CA LEU A 329 4.63 -8.99 -6.48
C LEU A 329 4.06 -10.03 -7.44
N GLU A 330 4.92 -10.72 -8.21
CA GLU A 330 4.50 -11.80 -9.11
C GLU A 330 3.89 -12.99 -8.38
N THR A 331 4.32 -13.26 -7.14
CA THR A 331 3.83 -14.39 -6.34
C THR A 331 2.52 -14.09 -5.61
N GLU A 332 2.14 -12.82 -5.50
CA GLU A 332 1.03 -12.38 -4.67
C GLU A 332 -0.29 -12.37 -5.46
N LEU A 333 -1.30 -13.06 -4.92
CA LEU A 333 -2.60 -13.20 -5.57
C LEU A 333 -3.42 -11.91 -5.55
N SER A 334 -3.21 -11.06 -4.54
CA SER A 334 -3.94 -9.82 -4.31
C SER A 334 -3.09 -8.86 -3.48
N TYR A 335 -2.93 -7.63 -3.93
CA TYR A 335 -2.24 -6.59 -3.19
C TYR A 335 -2.72 -5.20 -3.59
N VAL A 336 -2.51 -4.22 -2.71
CA VAL A 336 -2.60 -2.79 -3.04
C VAL A 336 -1.26 -2.16 -2.67
N ALA A 337 -0.61 -1.55 -3.65
CA ALA A 337 0.71 -0.96 -3.51
C ALA A 337 0.77 0.40 -4.24
N CYS A 338 1.77 1.21 -3.89
CA CYS A 338 2.10 2.43 -4.62
C CYS A 338 3.56 2.45 -5.07
N THR A 339 3.85 3.17 -6.14
CA THR A 339 5.21 3.28 -6.69
C THR A 339 5.46 4.65 -7.32
N THR A 340 6.73 5.03 -7.37
CA THR A 340 7.22 6.23 -8.07
C THR A 340 7.76 5.89 -9.47
N GLU A 341 7.82 4.61 -9.82
CA GLU A 341 8.54 4.14 -11.01
C GLU A 341 7.57 3.85 -12.16
N LYS A 342 7.67 4.67 -13.21
CA LYS A 342 6.77 4.58 -14.36
C LYS A 342 6.89 3.26 -15.15
N ILE A 343 7.98 2.51 -14.95
CA ILE A 343 8.17 1.17 -15.55
C ILE A 343 7.03 0.20 -15.22
N PHE A 344 6.33 0.40 -14.10
CA PHE A 344 5.16 -0.40 -13.76
C PHE A 344 4.02 -0.21 -14.75
N GLU A 345 3.91 0.91 -15.48
CA GLU A 345 2.87 1.11 -16.51
C GLU A 345 3.05 0.14 -17.70
N ASP A 346 4.30 -0.18 -18.05
CA ASP A 346 4.63 -1.07 -19.16
C ASP A 346 4.54 -2.55 -18.76
N LYS A 347 4.85 -2.87 -17.49
CA LYS A 347 4.84 -4.24 -16.94
C LYS A 347 3.44 -4.73 -16.56
N LYS A 348 2.56 -4.83 -17.57
CA LYS A 348 1.14 -5.16 -17.43
C LYS A 348 0.86 -6.46 -16.67
N GLU A 349 1.76 -7.45 -16.71
CA GLU A 349 1.52 -8.73 -16.02
C GLU A 349 1.55 -8.63 -14.48
N LEU A 350 2.18 -7.59 -13.94
CA LEU A 350 2.36 -7.43 -12.50
C LEU A 350 1.09 -7.04 -11.75
N TYR A 351 0.17 -6.35 -12.41
CA TYR A 351 -1.04 -5.79 -11.78
C TYR A 351 -2.28 -6.15 -12.60
N ASP A 352 -3.47 -5.95 -12.04
CA ASP A 352 -4.73 -6.04 -12.76
C ASP A 352 -5.34 -4.65 -13.00
N VAL A 353 -5.08 -3.73 -12.07
CA VAL A 353 -5.50 -2.33 -12.11
C VAL A 353 -4.30 -1.41 -11.84
N TYR A 354 -4.13 -0.41 -12.69
CA TYR A 354 -3.14 0.65 -12.54
C TYR A 354 -3.85 1.98 -12.39
N ILE A 355 -3.45 2.73 -11.38
CA ILE A 355 -4.05 4.02 -11.05
C ILE A 355 -3.00 5.09 -11.26
N ASP A 356 -3.32 6.06 -12.11
CA ASP A 356 -2.49 7.23 -12.35
C ASP A 356 -3.32 8.47 -12.07
N ASN A 357 -2.97 9.19 -11.01
CA ASN A 357 -3.79 10.24 -10.42
C ASN A 357 -5.18 9.71 -10.03
N GLN A 358 -6.24 10.12 -10.73
CA GLN A 358 -7.62 9.64 -10.54
C GLN A 358 -8.04 8.60 -11.59
N ASN A 359 -7.19 8.31 -12.57
CA ASN A 359 -7.51 7.45 -13.68
C ASN A 359 -7.29 5.99 -13.31
N VAL A 360 -8.38 5.26 -13.09
CA VAL A 360 -8.36 3.81 -12.89
C VAL A 360 -8.29 3.14 -14.27
N LYS A 361 -7.20 2.44 -14.56
CA LYS A 361 -6.97 1.74 -15.83
C LYS A 361 -6.83 0.24 -15.56
N SER A 362 -7.33 -0.59 -16.46
CA SER A 362 -7.02 -2.02 -16.50
C SER A 362 -6.64 -2.39 -17.92
N HIS A 363 -5.77 -3.38 -18.10
CA HIS A 363 -5.45 -3.94 -19.41
C HIS A 363 -6.19 -5.25 -19.69
N ARG A 364 -6.82 -5.86 -18.66
CA ARG A 364 -7.53 -7.14 -18.77
C ARG A 364 -8.92 -6.91 -19.35
N SER A 365 -9.23 -7.55 -20.49
CA SER A 365 -10.50 -7.38 -21.21
C SER A 365 -11.74 -7.66 -20.35
N HIS A 366 -11.70 -8.68 -19.49
CA HIS A 366 -12.81 -9.05 -18.60
C HIS A 366 -13.04 -8.05 -17.45
N LEU A 367 -12.08 -7.17 -17.16
CA LEU A 367 -12.20 -6.13 -16.12
C LEU A 367 -12.64 -4.77 -16.68
N GLN A 368 -12.53 -4.56 -17.99
CA GLN A 368 -12.95 -3.32 -18.66
C GLN A 368 -14.41 -2.91 -18.36
N PRO A 369 -15.40 -3.83 -18.31
CA PRO A 369 -16.78 -3.44 -18.00
C PRO A 369 -16.93 -2.84 -16.60
N LEU A 370 -16.08 -3.22 -15.65
CA LEU A 370 -16.14 -2.77 -14.25
C LEU A 370 -15.61 -1.34 -14.07
N LEU A 371 -14.83 -0.83 -15.03
CA LEU A 371 -14.33 0.55 -15.04
C LEU A 371 -15.45 1.57 -15.31
N ARG A 372 -16.59 1.14 -15.86
CA ARG A 372 -17.71 2.03 -16.16
C ARG A 372 -18.53 2.29 -14.90
N LEU A 373 -18.74 3.57 -14.63
CA LEU A 373 -19.70 4.04 -13.63
C LEU A 373 -21.13 3.79 -14.12
N ASN A 374 -21.97 3.23 -13.25
CA ASN A 374 -23.40 3.10 -13.50
C ASN A 374 -24.21 4.05 -12.59
N ALA A 375 -25.52 4.18 -12.86
CA ALA A 375 -26.39 5.07 -12.08
C ALA A 375 -26.44 4.71 -10.58
N ALA A 376 -26.34 3.42 -10.23
CA ALA A 376 -26.32 2.97 -8.85
C ALA A 376 -25.02 3.33 -8.12
N ASP A 377 -23.88 3.37 -8.83
CA ASP A 377 -22.60 3.81 -8.28
C ASP A 377 -22.66 5.31 -7.93
N LYS A 378 -23.20 6.13 -8.82
CA LYS A 378 -23.39 7.57 -8.59
C LYS A 378 -24.32 7.83 -7.41
N GLU A 379 -25.40 7.07 -7.31
CA GLU A 379 -26.33 7.17 -6.18
C GLU A 379 -25.66 6.81 -4.85
N LYS A 380 -24.84 5.74 -4.83
CA LYS A 380 -24.06 5.37 -3.63
C LYS A 380 -23.06 6.44 -3.25
N TYR A 381 -22.37 7.02 -4.22
CA TYR A 381 -21.40 8.11 -3.97
C TYR A 381 -22.09 9.36 -3.43
N ARG A 382 -23.26 9.73 -3.96
CA ARG A 382 -24.06 10.84 -3.43
C ARG A 382 -24.41 10.61 -1.97
N LYS A 383 -24.93 9.43 -1.62
CA LYS A 383 -25.24 9.07 -0.23
C LYS A 383 -24.03 9.09 0.69
N LEU A 384 -22.85 8.73 0.17
CA LEU A 384 -21.58 8.77 0.92
C LEU A 384 -21.09 10.20 1.15
N SER A 385 -21.43 11.14 0.26
CA SER A 385 -20.98 12.53 0.32
C SER A 385 -21.94 13.45 1.09
N GLU A 386 -23.18 13.02 1.30
CA GLU A 386 -24.21 13.73 2.08
C GLU A 386 -24.17 13.43 3.60
N GLN A 387 -23.26 12.54 4.03
CA GLN A 387 -22.95 12.25 5.44
C GLN A 387 -21.78 13.09 5.91
#